data_AF-A0A443IUB3-F1
#
_entry.id   AF-A0A443IUB3-F1
#
_cell.length_a   1.000
_cell.length_b   1.000
_cell.length_c   1.000
_cell.angle_alpha   90.00
_cell.angle_beta   90.00
_cell.angle_gamma   90.00
#
_symmetry.space_group_name_H-M   'P 1'
#
loop_
_entity.id
_entity.type
_entity.pdbx_description
1 polymer ?
#
loop_
_entity_poly.entity_id
_entity_poly.type
_entity_poly.pdbx_seq_one_letter_code
_entity_poly.pdbx_strand_id
1 'polypeptide(L)' 'MVWQLILTGAIALLAGVALGFFIARKYMMDYLKKNPPINEQMLRMMMMQMGMKPSQKKINQMMGMMKKQMDNK' A
#
# COMPACT_ATOMS: atom_id res chain seq x y z
N MET A 1 -32.03 17.80 -26.12
CA MET A 1 -32.24 16.44 -25.59
C MET A 1 -30.93 15.63 -25.54
N VAL A 2 -30.22 15.41 -26.66
CA VAL A 2 -29.02 14.53 -26.69
C VAL A 2 -27.82 15.06 -25.87
N TRP A 3 -27.57 16.37 -25.86
CA TRP A 3 -26.44 16.98 -25.12
C TRP A 3 -26.53 16.77 -23.59
N GLN A 4 -27.74 16.76 -23.03
CA GLN A 4 -27.96 16.53 -21.60
C GLN A 4 -27.57 15.11 -21.17
N LEU A 5 -27.82 14.11 -22.03
CA LEU A 5 -27.42 12.72 -21.78
C LEU A 5 -25.90 12.56 -21.79
N ILE A 6 -25.21 13.24 -22.72
CA ILE A 6 -23.75 13.21 -22.81
C ILE A 6 -23.12 13.84 -21.55
N LEU A 7 -23.65 14.99 -21.11
CA LEU A 7 -23.14 15.67 -19.92
C LEU A 7 -23.35 14.84 -18.64
N THR A 8 -24.54 14.27 -18.47
CA THR A 8 -24.85 13.41 -17.33
C THR A 8 -24.04 12.11 -17.37
N GLY A 9 -23.85 11.51 -18.54
CA GLY A 9 -23.01 10.33 -18.73
C GLY A 9 -21.53 10.60 -18.40
N ALA A 10 -21.00 11.76 -18.80
CA ALA A 10 -19.63 12.17 -18.47
C ALA A 10 -19.45 12.38 -16.96
N ILE A 11 -20.40 13.03 -16.29
CA ILE A 11 -20.36 13.22 -14.83
C ILE A 11 -20.49 11.88 -14.09
N ALA A 12 -21.37 10.98 -14.55
CA ALA A 12 -21.51 9.64 -13.97
C ALA A 12 -20.23 8.79 -14.11
N LEU A 13 -19.54 8.89 -15.25
CA LEU A 13 -18.23 8.26 -15.45
C LEU A 13 -17.17 8.83 -14.50
N LEU A 14 -17.07 10.15 -14.39
CA LEU A 14 -16.12 10.79 -13.48
C LEU A 14 -16.41 10.43 -12.01
N ALA A 15 -17.68 10.45 -11.61
CA ALA A 15 -18.10 10.06 -10.27
C ALA A 15 -17.81 8.57 -10.00
N GLY A 16 -18.07 7.69 -10.96
CA GLY A 16 -17.79 6.25 -10.85
C GLY A 16 -16.30 5.96 -10.68
N VAL A 17 -15.44 6.62 -11.46
CA VAL A 17 -13.97 6.48 -11.34
C VAL A 17 -13.47 7.03 -10.00
N ALA A 18 -13.94 8.21 -9.59
CA ALA A 18 -13.55 8.82 -8.32
C ALA A 18 -13.95 7.94 -7.12
N LEU A 19 -15.19 7.44 -7.10
CA LEU A 19 -15.69 6.56 -6.06
C LEU A 19 -14.96 5.21 -6.07
N GLY A 20 -14.77 4.61 -7.24
CA GLY A 20 -14.03 3.35 -7.40
C GLY A 20 -12.58 3.44 -6.90
N PHE A 21 -11.89 4.54 -7.24
CA PHE A 21 -10.51 4.77 -6.79
C PHE A 21 -10.41 4.92 -5.26
N PHE A 22 -11.32 5.69 -4.65
CA PHE A 22 -11.32 5.89 -3.19
C PHE A 22 -11.61 4.59 -2.44
N ILE A 23 -12.58 3.80 -2.90
CA ILE A 23 -12.91 2.51 -2.28
C ILE A 23 -11.76 1.53 -2.42
N ALA A 24 -11.19 1.39 -3.63
CA ALA A 24 -10.06 0.50 -3.87
C ALA A 24 -8.85 0.90 -3.02
N ARG A 25 -8.55 2.21 -2.93
CA ARG A 25 -7.46 2.73 -2.10
C ARG A 25 -7.66 2.40 -0.62
N LYS A 26 -8.86 2.59 -0.09
CA LYS A 26 -9.18 2.26 1.30
C LYS A 26 -9.03 0.76 1.56
N TYR A 27 -9.59 -0.06 0.67
CA TYR A 27 -9.54 -1.52 0.79
C TYR A 27 -8.10 -2.05 0.74
N MET A 28 -7.27 -1.49 -0.13
CA MET A 28 -5.85 -1.87 -0.24
C MET A 28 -5.07 -1.50 1.02
N MET A 29 -5.34 -0.32 1.60
CA MET A 29 -4.72 0.11 2.86
C MET A 29 -5.13 -0.80 4.02
N ASP A 30 -6.41 -1.17 4.10
CA ASP A 30 -6.93 -2.08 5.14
C ASP A 30 -6.36 -3.50 4.98
N TYR A 31 -6.14 -3.96 3.74
CA TYR A 31 -5.48 -5.23 3.46
C TYR A 31 -4.02 -5.26 3.94
N LEU A 32 -3.25 -4.21 3.62
CA LEU A 32 -1.85 -4.07 4.05
C LEU A 32 -1.69 -3.91 5.57
N LYS A 33 -2.70 -3.35 6.25
CA LYS A 33 -2.74 -3.30 7.73
C LYS A 33 -2.97 -4.68 8.35
N LYS A 34 -3.83 -5.51 7.73
CA LYS A 34 -4.12 -6.87 8.20
C LYS A 34 -2.98 -7.85 7.95
N ASN A 35 -2.26 -7.71 6.83
CA ASN A 35 -1.06 -8.48 6.51
C ASN A 35 0.12 -7.52 6.36
N PRO A 36 0.86 -7.22 7.46
CA PRO A 36 1.91 -6.24 7.43
C PRO A 36 2.95 -6.59 6.35
N PRO A 37 3.31 -5.64 5.49
CA PRO A 37 4.14 -5.91 4.31
C PRO A 37 5.58 -6.34 4.63
N ILE A 38 6.04 -6.22 5.88
CA ILE A 38 7.41 -6.53 6.29
C ILE A 38 7.38 -7.44 7.53
N ASN A 39 7.93 -8.65 7.38
CA ASN A 39 8.20 -9.59 8.46
C ASN A 39 9.72 -9.89 8.55
N GLU A 40 10.17 -10.60 9.60
CA GLU A 40 11.59 -10.96 9.79
C GLU A 40 12.19 -11.70 8.60
N GLN A 41 11.42 -12.60 8.01
CA GLN A 41 11.86 -13.44 6.90
C GLN A 41 12.04 -12.63 5.62
N MET A 42 11.15 -11.68 5.32
CA MET A 42 11.31 -10.74 4.20
C MET A 42 12.50 -9.82 4.42
N LEU A 43 12.71 -9.31 5.63
CA LEU A 43 13.90 -8.52 5.97
C LEU A 43 15.19 -9.31 5.82
N ARG A 44 15.17 -10.58 6.22
CA ARG A 44 16.28 -11.51 6.02
C ARG A 44 16.55 -11.75 4.54
N MET A 45 15.51 -12.04 3.75
CA MET A 45 15.62 -12.22 2.29
C MET A 45 16.14 -10.95 1.61
N MET A 46 15.63 -9.78 1.99
CA MET A 46 16.08 -8.49 1.47
C MET A 46 17.56 -8.23 1.80
N MET A 47 18.01 -8.52 3.02
CA MET A 47 19.43 -8.42 3.38
C MET A 47 20.31 -9.40 2.61
N MET A 48 19.85 -10.65 2.43
CA MET A 48 20.56 -11.64 1.63
C MET A 48 20.66 -11.22 0.16
N GLN A 49 19.60 -10.62 -0.41
CA GLN A 49 19.61 -10.07 -1.78
C GLN A 49 20.60 -8.90 -1.91
N MET A 50 20.79 -8.10 -0.86
CA MET A 50 21.77 -7.02 -0.83
C MET A 50 23.20 -7.48 -0.49
N GLY A 51 23.46 -8.80 -0.42
CA GLY A 51 24.77 -9.34 -0.04
C GLY A 51 25.17 -9.07 1.42
N MET A 52 24.23 -8.59 2.25
CA MET A 52 24.47 -8.37 3.68
C MET A 52 24.20 -9.64 4.47
N LYS A 53 25.13 -10.01 5.34
CA LYS A 53 24.93 -11.10 6.30
C LYS A 53 23.73 -10.80 7.22
N PRO A 54 22.67 -11.61 7.22
CA PRO A 54 21.52 -11.39 8.07
C PRO A 54 21.87 -11.77 9.52
N SER A 55 22.13 -10.78 10.37
CA SER A 55 22.25 -10.98 11.82
C SER A 55 20.92 -10.67 12.50
N GLN A 56 20.46 -11.53 13.41
CA GLN A 56 19.16 -11.38 14.08
C GLN A 56 19.03 -10.03 14.79
N LYS A 57 20.11 -9.53 15.41
CA LYS A 57 20.11 -8.20 16.04
C LYS A 57 19.86 -7.08 15.03
N LYS A 58 20.48 -7.19 13.85
CA LYS A 58 20.32 -6.22 12.75
C LYS A 58 18.94 -6.31 12.13
N ILE A 59 18.35 -7.51 12.00
CA ILE A 59 16.94 -7.71 11.59
C ILE A 59 16.01 -6.98 12.55
N ASN A 60 16.14 -7.21 13.85
CA ASN A 60 15.27 -6.61 14.86
C ASN A 60 15.39 -5.08 14.89
N GLN A 61 16.62 -4.56 14.76
CA GLN A 61 16.87 -3.12 14.65
C GLN A 61 16.22 -2.53 13.39
N MET A 62 16.38 -3.20 12.24
CA MET A 62 15.80 -2.73 10.98
C MET A 62 14.28 -2.80 10.98
N MET A 63 13.69 -3.86 11.54
CA MET A 63 12.24 -4.01 11.68
C MET A 63 11.66 -2.89 12.54
N GLY A 64 12.32 -2.54 13.65
CA GLY A 64 11.91 -1.42 14.49
C GLY A 64 11.96 -0.06 13.76
N MET A 65 12.97 0.16 12.92
CA MET A 65 13.06 1.37 12.08
C MET A 65 11.99 1.39 10.98
N MET A 66 11.76 0.26 10.31
CA MET A 66 10.74 0.11 9.26
C MET A 66 9.33 0.33 9.81
N LYS A 67 9.01 -0.24 10.97
CA LYS A 67 7.72 -0.04 11.63
C LYS A 67 7.47 1.44 11.95
N LYS A 68 8.49 2.14 12.48
CA LYS A 68 8.40 3.58 12.73
C LYS A 68 8.22 4.42 11.46
N GLN A 69 8.80 4.02 10.33
CA GLN A 69 8.58 4.70 9.05
C GLN A 69 7.19 4.44 8.47
N MET A 70 6.65 3.24 8.67
CA MET A 70 5.29 2.89 8.23
C MET A 70 4.19 3.55 9.06
N ASP A 71 4.41 3.70 10.38
CA ASP A 71 3.45 4.34 11.29
C ASP A 71 3.44 5.88 11.15
N ASN A 72 4.50 6.50 10.63
CA ASN A 72 4.61 7.96 10.45
C ASN A 72 4.04 8.48 9.11
N LYS A 73 3.11 7.76 8.48
CA LYS A 73 2.46 8.16 7.21
C LYS A 73 0.95 7.99 7.29
#